data_AF-A0A0Q3J977-F1
#
_entry.id   AF-A0A0Q3J977-F1
#
_cell.length_a   1.000
_cell.length_b   1.000
_cell.length_c   1.000
_cell.angle_alpha   90.00
_cell.angle_beta   90.00
_cell.angle_gamma   90.00
#
_symmetry.space_group_name_H-M   'P 1'
#
loop_
_entity.id
_entity.type
_entity.pdbx_description
1 polymer ?
#
loop_
_entity_poly.entity_id
_entity_poly.type
_entity_poly.pdbx_seq_one_letter_code
_entity_poly.pdbx_strand_id
1 'polypeptide(L)'
;MPNNTLAKHLFHWESKAMVGPMRLRVVLYLAEALDYCISKGRALYHDLNAYRVLFDDDCNPRLSCFGLMKNSRDGKSYSTNLAFTPPEYMRTGRITPESVIYSFGTLLSDVLSGKHIPPSHALDLIRDRNFSMLIDSCLAGQISNEEGTELLRLASRCLHYEPRERPNARSLVLALASLQKDVETPSYDLMDKPRGGAFTLQSIHLSPLAEACSRKDLTAIHEILEKTGYKDDEGTANELSFQMWTNQMQVTMDSKKKGDNAFRQKDFTVAIDCYSQFIDVGTMSSPTVYARRCLSHLMNDMPQQALNDAMQALVIFPTWPTAFYLQAAALFSLGKENEAREALKDGSAVETRSKDR
;
A
#
# COMPACT_ATOMS: atom_id res chain seq x y z
N MET A 1 2.00 8.34 -2.22
CA MET A 1 3.02 7.70 -1.36
C MET A 1 2.70 6.21 -1.30
N PRO A 2 3.67 5.33 -1.58
CA PRO A 2 3.39 3.92 -1.89
C PRO A 2 3.07 3.07 -0.66
N ASN A 3 3.49 3.50 0.53
CA ASN A 3 3.34 2.72 1.76
C ASN A 3 2.07 3.08 2.57
N ASN A 4 0.99 3.55 1.91
CA ASN A 4 -0.33 3.83 2.50
C ASN A 4 -0.33 4.88 3.63
N THR A 5 -1.48 5.02 4.31
CA THR A 5 -1.70 5.94 5.44
C THR A 5 -1.48 5.27 6.79
N LEU A 6 -1.24 6.05 7.84
CA LEU A 6 -1.22 5.56 9.22
C LEU A 6 -2.54 4.88 9.60
N ALA A 7 -3.68 5.42 9.17
CA ALA A 7 -4.97 4.78 9.37
C ALA A 7 -5.05 3.36 8.81
N LYS A 8 -4.46 3.09 7.63
CA LYS A 8 -4.41 1.73 7.05
C LYS A 8 -3.60 0.78 7.95
N HIS A 9 -2.50 1.25 8.52
CA HIS A 9 -1.62 0.43 9.37
C HIS A 9 -2.09 0.28 10.82
N LEU A 10 -2.88 1.23 11.33
CA LEU A 10 -3.44 1.17 12.69
C LEU A 10 -4.80 0.48 12.73
N PHE A 11 -5.74 0.87 11.86
CA PHE A 11 -7.16 0.48 11.99
C PHE A 11 -7.58 -0.64 11.04
N HIS A 12 -6.84 -0.83 9.95
CA HIS A 12 -7.23 -1.69 8.82
C HIS A 12 -6.09 -2.59 8.33
N TRP A 13 -5.24 -3.01 9.27
CA TRP A 13 -4.13 -3.91 8.97
C TRP A 13 -4.67 -5.31 8.64
N GLU A 14 -4.13 -5.93 7.59
CA GLU A 14 -4.63 -7.20 7.05
C GLU A 14 -3.89 -8.41 7.62
N SER A 15 -2.59 -8.25 7.89
CA SER A 15 -1.72 -9.35 8.31
C SER A 15 -0.98 -9.09 9.62
N LYS A 16 -0.45 -7.87 9.82
CA LYS A 16 0.34 -7.52 11.00
C LYS A 16 0.06 -6.09 11.47
N ALA A 17 -0.19 -5.94 12.77
CA ALA A 17 -0.32 -4.64 13.43
C ALA A 17 1.03 -3.91 13.49
N MET A 18 1.00 -2.57 13.42
CA MET A 18 2.21 -1.76 13.56
C MET A 18 2.86 -1.93 14.93
N VAL A 19 4.16 -2.22 14.95
CA VAL A 19 4.97 -2.43 16.16
C VAL A 19 5.21 -1.13 16.95
N GLY A 20 5.38 -1.25 18.26
CA GLY A 20 5.56 -0.14 19.20
C GLY A 20 6.68 0.84 18.84
N PRO A 21 7.90 0.39 18.49
CA PRO A 21 8.98 1.29 18.08
C PRO A 21 8.60 2.16 16.87
N MET A 22 7.84 1.62 15.92
CA MET A 22 7.37 2.38 14.76
C MET A 22 6.27 3.37 15.14
N ARG A 23 5.36 2.98 16.03
CA ARG A 23 4.33 3.88 16.57
C ARG A 23 4.94 5.10 17.28
N LEU A 24 6.00 4.88 18.08
CA LEU A 24 6.78 5.95 18.71
C LEU A 24 7.45 6.85 17.66
N ARG A 25 8.05 6.25 16.63
CA ARG A 25 8.69 7.01 15.54
C ARG A 25 7.71 7.91 14.81
N VAL A 26 6.51 7.40 14.54
CA VAL A 26 5.43 8.18 13.92
C VAL A 26 5.15 9.43 14.75
N VAL A 27 4.86 9.31 16.04
CA VAL A 27 4.50 10.47 16.86
C VAL A 27 5.66 11.44 17.05
N LEU A 28 6.91 10.95 17.14
CA LEU A 28 8.10 11.79 17.21
C LEU A 28 8.30 12.61 15.93
N TYR A 29 8.32 11.96 14.76
CA TYR A 29 8.55 12.64 13.47
C TYR A 29 7.45 13.67 13.18
N LEU A 30 6.21 13.37 13.58
CA LEU A 30 5.12 14.33 13.46
C LEU A 30 5.33 15.52 14.40
N ALA A 31 5.73 15.30 15.65
CA ALA A 31 6.03 16.39 16.58
C ALA A 31 7.17 17.29 16.07
N GLU A 32 8.23 16.69 15.50
CA GLU A 32 9.35 17.42 14.89
C GLU A 32 8.90 18.23 13.67
N ALA A 33 8.10 17.65 12.79
CA ALA A 33 7.56 18.35 11.63
C ALA A 33 6.68 19.55 12.02
N LEU A 34 5.86 19.39 13.08
CA LEU A 34 5.03 20.47 13.61
C LEU A 34 5.87 21.57 14.27
N ASP A 35 6.85 21.22 15.10
CA ASP A 35 7.77 22.18 15.73
C ASP A 35 8.57 22.96 14.67
N TYR A 36 9.04 22.28 13.62
CA TYR A 36 9.69 22.92 12.48
C TYR A 36 8.75 23.91 11.78
N CYS A 37 7.52 23.51 11.46
CA CYS A 37 6.56 24.39 10.80
C CYS A 37 6.25 25.63 11.65
N ILE A 38 5.99 25.46 12.95
CA ILE A 38 5.69 26.56 13.88
C ILE A 38 6.89 27.50 14.01
N SER A 39 8.09 26.95 14.26
CA SER A 39 9.31 27.75 14.45
C SER A 39 9.75 28.52 13.20
N LYS A 40 9.41 28.02 12.00
CA LYS A 40 9.66 28.70 10.73
C LYS A 40 8.51 29.59 10.26
N GLY A 41 7.48 29.80 11.08
CA GLY A 41 6.33 30.63 10.73
C GLY A 41 5.57 30.13 9.50
N ARG A 42 5.60 28.82 9.23
CA ARG A 42 4.85 28.20 8.14
C ARG A 42 3.36 28.16 8.49
N ALA A 43 2.53 27.89 7.49
CA ALA A 43 1.10 27.68 7.72
C ALA A 43 0.87 26.53 8.71
N LEU A 44 -0.07 26.71 9.63
CA LEU A 44 -0.44 25.68 10.59
C LEU A 44 -1.07 24.49 9.86
N TYR A 45 -0.69 23.28 10.28
CA TYR A 45 -1.29 22.06 9.75
C TYR A 45 -2.73 21.93 10.27
N HIS A 46 -3.70 21.90 9.37
CA HIS A 46 -5.11 21.75 9.67
C HIS A 46 -5.49 20.26 9.59
N ASP A 47 -6.49 19.85 10.36
CA ASP A 47 -7.08 18.49 10.27
C ASP A 47 -6.06 17.35 10.47
N LEU A 48 -5.13 17.49 11.43
CA LEU A 48 -4.18 16.41 11.75
C LEU A 48 -4.91 15.17 12.29
N ASN A 49 -4.82 14.05 11.56
CA ASN A 49 -5.38 12.76 11.96
C ASN A 49 -4.63 11.61 11.24
N ALA A 50 -4.91 10.35 11.62
CA ALA A 50 -4.23 9.18 11.07
C ALA A 50 -4.40 8.99 9.54
N TYR A 51 -5.44 9.55 8.93
CA TYR A 51 -5.63 9.51 7.46
C TYR A 51 -4.75 10.53 6.72
N ARG A 52 -4.19 11.53 7.43
CA ARG A 52 -3.30 12.56 6.86
C ARG A 52 -1.82 12.25 7.00
N VAL A 53 -1.46 11.17 7.69
CA VAL A 53 -0.08 10.69 7.82
C VAL A 53 0.15 9.60 6.79
N LEU A 54 1.16 9.78 5.95
CA LEU A 54 1.54 8.87 4.87
C LEU A 54 2.94 8.33 5.13
N PHE A 55 3.31 7.25 4.44
CA PHE A 55 4.66 6.68 4.51
C PHE A 55 5.34 6.76 3.15
N ASP A 56 6.54 7.36 3.11
CA ASP A 56 7.36 7.42 1.90
C ASP A 56 7.97 6.05 1.54
N ASP A 57 8.82 6.02 0.51
CA ASP A 57 9.40 4.79 -0.05
C ASP A 57 10.25 4.03 0.99
N ASP A 58 10.93 4.76 1.89
CA ASP A 58 11.71 4.22 3.00
C ASP A 58 10.86 3.90 4.25
N CYS A 59 9.54 3.98 4.10
CA CYS A 59 8.56 3.83 5.18
C CYS A 59 8.71 4.87 6.31
N ASN A 60 9.27 6.04 6.02
CA ASN A 60 9.28 7.13 7.00
C ASN A 60 7.92 7.85 7.01
N PRO A 61 7.41 8.20 8.21
CA PRO A 61 6.15 8.91 8.33
C PRO A 61 6.29 10.36 7.83
N ARG A 62 5.31 10.80 7.05
CA ARG A 62 5.26 12.13 6.43
C ARG A 62 3.86 12.74 6.60
N LEU A 63 3.82 14.04 6.86
CA LEU A 63 2.57 14.81 6.82
C LEU A 63 2.15 15.04 5.37
N SER A 64 0.91 14.71 5.05
CA SER A 64 0.34 14.96 3.73
C SER A 64 0.11 16.46 3.48
N CYS A 65 0.31 16.96 2.26
CA CYS A 65 -0.01 18.36 1.93
C CYS A 65 -1.51 18.69 2.01
N PHE A 66 -2.39 17.68 2.01
CA PHE A 66 -3.84 17.88 2.11
C PHE A 66 -4.28 18.56 3.42
N GLY A 67 -3.54 18.37 4.52
CA GLY A 67 -3.82 19.09 5.77
C GLY A 67 -3.35 20.55 5.79
N LEU A 68 -2.56 20.98 4.80
CA LEU A 68 -2.19 22.40 4.63
C LEU A 68 -3.19 23.15 3.74
N MET A 69 -4.02 22.44 2.98
CA MET A 69 -5.00 23.07 2.10
C MET A 69 -6.14 23.66 2.92
N LYS A 70 -6.30 24.99 2.83
CA LYS A 70 -7.48 25.73 3.29
C LYS A 70 -8.66 25.48 2.33
N ASN A 71 -9.08 24.24 2.16
CA ASN A 71 -10.22 23.94 1.30
C ASN A 71 -11.51 24.02 2.10
N SER A 72 -11.96 25.25 2.33
CA SER A 72 -13.39 25.55 2.29
C SER A 72 -13.57 27.05 2.12
N ARG A 73 -14.15 27.44 0.97
CA ARG A 73 -14.74 28.79 0.79
C ARG A 73 -15.87 29.09 1.80
N ASP A 74 -16.25 28.11 2.65
CA ASP A 74 -17.31 28.19 3.66
C ASP A 74 -16.85 27.79 5.09
N GLY A 75 -15.55 27.77 5.40
CA GLY A 75 -15.07 27.53 6.78
C GLY A 75 -15.23 26.10 7.32
N LYS A 76 -15.55 25.11 6.47
CA LYS A 76 -15.74 23.69 6.83
C LYS A 76 -14.50 22.82 6.57
N SER A 77 -13.32 23.27 6.98
CA SER A 77 -12.05 22.57 6.67
C SER A 77 -11.57 21.60 7.77
N TYR A 78 -12.38 21.39 8.82
CA TYR A 78 -12.20 20.27 9.74
C TYR A 78 -13.02 19.08 9.21
N SER A 79 -12.55 17.84 9.40
CA SER A 79 -13.38 16.66 9.12
C SER A 79 -14.80 16.89 9.67
N THR A 80 -15.83 16.43 8.96
CA THR A 80 -17.25 16.56 9.32
C THR A 80 -17.62 15.93 10.67
N ASN A 81 -16.64 15.47 11.46
CA ASN A 81 -16.80 14.87 12.76
C ASN A 81 -16.43 15.85 13.89
N LEU A 82 -17.46 16.54 14.40
CA LEU A 82 -17.34 17.48 15.50
C LEU A 82 -16.71 16.87 16.76
N ALA A 83 -16.76 15.54 16.92
CA ALA A 83 -16.20 14.86 18.09
C ALA A 83 -14.67 14.99 18.23
N PHE A 84 -13.96 15.30 17.15
CA PHE A 84 -12.49 15.43 17.12
C PHE A 84 -12.02 16.88 16.97
N THR A 85 -12.95 17.83 17.00
CA THR A 85 -12.67 19.24 16.75
C THR A 85 -12.16 19.93 18.02
N PRO A 86 -11.06 20.71 17.96
CA PRO A 86 -10.57 21.48 19.09
C PRO A 86 -11.68 22.39 19.65
N PRO A 87 -11.90 22.40 20.97
CA PRO A 87 -13.03 23.15 21.57
C PRO A 87 -13.06 24.62 21.18
N GLU A 88 -11.89 25.26 21.12
CA GLU A 88 -11.76 26.66 20.73
C GLU A 88 -12.03 26.91 19.25
N TYR A 89 -11.76 25.93 18.38
CA TYR A 89 -12.10 26.02 16.97
C TYR A 89 -13.62 25.98 16.77
N MET A 90 -14.33 25.13 17.51
CA MET A 90 -15.81 25.11 17.46
C MET A 90 -16.43 26.45 17.84
N ARG A 91 -15.80 27.18 18.77
CA ARG A 91 -16.27 28.50 19.24
C ARG A 91 -15.88 29.64 18.31
N THR A 92 -14.68 29.61 17.73
CA THR A 92 -14.09 30.78 17.05
C THR A 92 -13.91 30.62 15.55
N GLY A 93 -13.95 29.39 15.03
CA GLY A 93 -13.60 29.05 13.65
C GLY A 93 -12.12 29.31 13.30
N ARG A 94 -11.26 29.56 14.30
CA ARG A 94 -9.84 29.89 14.09
C ARG A 94 -8.95 28.77 14.60
N ILE A 95 -7.95 28.42 13.80
CA ILE A 95 -6.94 27.43 14.16
C ILE A 95 -5.75 28.16 14.77
N THR A 96 -5.34 27.74 15.95
CA THR A 96 -4.15 28.22 16.64
C THR A 96 -3.10 27.10 16.73
N PRO A 97 -1.84 27.39 17.11
CA PRO A 97 -0.85 26.34 17.37
C PRO A 97 -1.37 25.29 18.37
N GLU A 98 -2.07 25.73 19.42
CA GLU A 98 -2.66 24.87 20.45
C GLU A 98 -3.78 23.98 19.90
N SER A 99 -4.52 24.43 18.89
CA SER A 99 -5.49 23.59 18.18
C SER A 99 -4.81 22.41 17.48
N VAL A 100 -3.62 22.63 16.90
CA VAL A 100 -2.82 21.56 16.27
C VAL A 100 -2.30 20.58 17.32
N ILE A 101 -1.92 21.07 18.50
CA ILE A 101 -1.53 20.21 19.64
C ILE A 101 -2.70 19.36 20.12
N TYR A 102 -3.92 19.89 20.13
CA TYR A 102 -5.11 19.10 20.45
C TYR A 102 -5.31 17.94 19.47
N SER A 103 -5.22 18.24 18.16
CA SER A 103 -5.28 17.20 17.12
C SER A 103 -4.14 16.19 17.25
N PHE A 104 -2.93 16.63 17.64
CA PHE A 104 -1.83 15.72 17.96
C PHE A 104 -2.19 14.78 19.12
N GLY A 105 -2.84 15.29 20.17
CA GLY A 105 -3.37 14.48 21.27
C GLY A 105 -4.34 13.39 20.79
N THR A 106 -5.26 13.73 19.89
CA THR A 106 -6.18 12.73 19.30
C THR A 106 -5.43 11.66 18.51
N LEU A 107 -4.43 12.07 17.70
CA LEU A 107 -3.61 11.15 16.93
C LEU A 107 -2.75 10.25 17.83
N LEU A 108 -2.21 10.79 18.93
CA LEU A 108 -1.45 10.01 19.91
C LEU A 108 -2.35 8.95 20.58
N SER A 109 -3.59 9.29 20.92
CA SER A 109 -4.56 8.30 21.42
C SER A 109 -4.87 7.21 20.39
N ASP A 110 -5.01 7.57 19.11
CA ASP A 110 -5.20 6.60 18.03
C ASP A 110 -4.01 5.64 17.88
N VAL A 111 -2.79 6.20 17.95
CA VAL A 111 -1.54 5.44 17.87
C VAL A 111 -1.41 4.46 19.05
N LEU A 112 -1.74 4.90 20.26
CA LEU A 112 -1.65 4.04 21.45
C LEU A 112 -2.71 2.94 21.45
N SER A 113 -3.91 3.23 20.95
CA SER A 113 -5.06 2.31 21.01
C SER A 113 -5.24 1.42 19.79
N GLY A 114 -4.62 1.78 18.65
CA GLY A 114 -4.89 1.14 17.37
C GLY A 114 -6.33 1.35 16.89
N LYS A 115 -7.05 2.34 17.42
CA LYS A 115 -8.47 2.61 17.14
C LYS A 115 -8.70 4.11 16.99
N HIS A 116 -9.69 4.50 16.19
CA HIS A 116 -10.05 5.89 16.06
C HIS A 116 -11.07 6.30 17.13
N ILE A 117 -10.59 6.78 18.28
CA ILE A 117 -11.41 7.01 19.48
C ILE A 117 -11.63 8.52 19.69
N PRO A 118 -12.87 8.98 19.91
CA PRO A 118 -13.13 10.39 20.25
C PRO A 118 -12.34 10.83 21.50
N PRO A 119 -11.75 12.03 21.51
CA PRO A 119 -10.94 12.51 22.64
C PRO A 119 -11.65 12.53 23.99
N SER A 120 -12.96 12.77 24.05
CA SER A 120 -13.74 12.66 25.29
C SER A 120 -13.67 11.25 25.88
N HIS A 121 -13.90 10.24 25.04
CA HIS A 121 -13.86 8.84 25.44
C HIS A 121 -12.44 8.40 25.83
N ALA A 122 -11.42 8.87 25.10
CA ALA A 122 -10.03 8.61 25.46
C ALA A 122 -9.68 9.21 26.83
N LEU A 123 -10.12 10.43 27.13
CA LEU A 123 -9.90 11.08 28.43
C LEU A 123 -10.61 10.34 29.58
N ASP A 124 -11.83 9.85 29.37
CA ASP A 124 -12.57 9.08 30.37
C ASP A 124 -11.82 7.79 30.71
N LEU A 125 -11.36 7.04 29.69
CA LEU A 125 -10.57 5.82 29.89
C LEU A 125 -9.24 6.08 30.63
N ILE A 126 -8.59 7.22 30.36
CA ILE A 126 -7.37 7.64 31.06
C ILE A 126 -7.66 7.99 32.53
N ARG A 127 -8.77 8.70 32.81
CA ARG A 127 -9.15 9.12 34.17
C ARG A 127 -9.53 7.95 35.06
N ASP A 128 -10.26 6.98 34.50
CA ASP A 128 -10.70 5.78 35.20
C ASP A 128 -9.55 4.78 35.45
N ARG A 129 -8.30 5.16 35.12
CA ARG A 129 -7.09 4.34 35.19
C ARG A 129 -7.21 3.01 34.45
N ASN A 130 -8.09 2.95 33.45
CA ASN A 130 -8.36 1.75 32.68
C ASN A 130 -7.41 1.66 31.48
N PHE A 131 -6.12 1.83 31.75
CA PHE A 131 -5.07 1.97 30.75
C PHE A 131 -4.95 0.73 29.85
N SER A 132 -5.23 -0.45 30.40
CA SER A 132 -5.24 -1.72 29.68
C SER A 132 -6.33 -1.82 28.61
N MET A 133 -7.43 -1.09 28.74
CA MET A 133 -8.48 -1.04 27.72
C MET A 133 -8.18 -0.03 26.61
N LEU A 134 -7.34 0.97 26.90
CA LEU A 134 -6.95 2.00 25.94
C LEU A 134 -5.70 1.63 25.14
N ILE A 135 -4.71 0.98 25.76
CA ILE A 135 -3.49 0.56 25.04
C ILE A 135 -3.78 -0.68 24.21
N ASP A 136 -3.36 -0.64 22.95
CA ASP A 136 -3.45 -1.76 22.03
C ASP A 136 -2.70 -2.98 22.59
N SER A 137 -3.36 -4.14 22.63
CA SER A 137 -2.78 -5.38 23.15
C SER A 137 -1.56 -5.83 22.34
N CYS A 138 -1.44 -5.41 21.07
CA CYS A 138 -0.26 -5.71 20.27
C CYS A 138 1.01 -4.98 20.75
N LEU A 139 0.88 -3.98 21.63
CA LEU A 139 2.00 -3.25 22.22
C LEU A 139 2.53 -3.92 23.50
N ALA A 140 1.85 -4.98 23.98
CA ALA A 140 2.29 -5.74 25.14
C ALA A 140 3.71 -6.30 24.92
N GLY A 141 4.61 -5.98 25.85
CA GLY A 141 6.03 -6.40 25.78
C GLY A 141 6.90 -5.57 24.84
N GLN A 142 6.33 -4.65 24.06
CA GLN A 142 7.08 -3.75 23.15
C GLN A 142 7.27 -2.35 23.75
N ILE A 143 6.34 -1.91 24.60
CA ILE A 143 6.38 -0.65 25.33
C ILE A 143 6.29 -0.97 26.82
N SER A 144 7.16 -0.38 27.65
CA SER A 144 7.11 -0.60 29.10
C SER A 144 5.89 0.10 29.72
N ASN A 145 5.49 -0.32 30.91
CA ASN A 145 4.35 0.31 31.60
C ASN A 145 4.61 1.80 31.90
N GLU A 146 5.86 2.15 32.21
CA GLU A 146 6.30 3.53 32.46
C GLU A 146 6.21 4.37 31.19
N GLU A 147 6.65 3.83 30.05
CA GLU A 147 6.56 4.48 28.75
C GLU A 147 5.12 4.68 28.31
N GLY A 148 4.29 3.64 28.43
CA GLY A 148 2.86 3.71 28.16
C GLY A 148 2.17 4.77 29.04
N THR A 149 2.53 4.83 30.32
CA THR A 149 2.01 5.83 31.25
C THR A 149 2.40 7.25 30.86
N GLU A 150 3.66 7.49 30.47
CA GLU A 150 4.09 8.84 30.04
C GLU A 150 3.44 9.24 28.71
N LEU A 151 3.27 8.32 27.76
CA LEU A 151 2.56 8.60 26.50
C LEU A 151 1.09 8.95 26.74
N LEU A 152 0.41 8.23 27.64
CA LEU A 152 -0.97 8.53 28.03
C LEU A 152 -1.07 9.88 28.76
N ARG A 153 -0.11 10.19 29.63
CA ARG A 153 0.00 11.49 30.28
C ARG A 153 0.18 12.60 29.25
N LEU A 154 1.02 12.37 28.24
CA LEU A 154 1.24 13.32 27.14
C LEU A 154 -0.03 13.53 26.31
N ALA A 155 -0.73 12.45 25.95
CA ALA A 155 -2.00 12.50 25.24
C ALA A 155 -3.05 13.29 26.02
N SER A 156 -3.23 12.98 27.31
CA SER A 156 -4.12 13.71 28.21
C SER A 156 -3.78 15.20 28.25
N ARG A 157 -2.48 15.53 28.34
CA ARG A 157 -2.03 16.93 28.36
C ARG A 157 -2.32 17.67 27.05
N CYS A 158 -2.17 17.01 25.91
CA CYS A 158 -2.53 17.58 24.60
C CYS A 158 -4.04 17.84 24.47
N LEU A 159 -4.86 16.99 25.11
CA LEU A 159 -6.32 17.03 25.07
C LEU A 159 -6.96 17.94 26.13
N HIS A 160 -6.19 18.75 26.86
CA HIS A 160 -6.75 19.73 27.79
C HIS A 160 -7.75 20.67 27.08
N TYR A 161 -8.85 20.94 27.79
CA TYR A 161 -9.89 21.83 27.29
C TYR A 161 -9.34 23.25 27.04
N GLU A 162 -8.63 23.81 28.02
CA GLU A 162 -8.00 25.12 27.94
C GLU A 162 -6.75 25.10 27.06
N PRO A 163 -6.69 25.85 25.94
CA PRO A 163 -5.56 25.80 25.00
C PRO A 163 -4.19 26.08 25.64
N ARG A 164 -4.15 27.01 26.61
CA ARG A 164 -2.95 27.42 27.34
C ARG A 164 -2.35 26.34 28.25
N GLU A 165 -3.10 25.30 28.59
CA GLU A 165 -2.63 24.19 29.42
C GLU A 165 -1.93 23.10 28.60
N ARG A 166 -2.10 23.15 27.27
CA ARG A 166 -1.50 22.19 26.34
C ARG A 166 0.00 22.45 26.21
N PRO A 167 0.84 21.41 26.06
CA PRO A 167 2.27 21.58 25.81
C PRO A 167 2.51 22.24 24.45
N ASN A 168 3.65 22.91 24.28
CA ASN A 168 4.08 23.34 22.95
C ASN A 168 4.76 22.18 22.18
N ALA A 169 4.89 22.31 20.86
CA ALA A 169 5.46 21.28 19.99
C ALA A 169 6.89 20.88 20.40
N ARG A 170 7.75 21.84 20.74
CA ARG A 170 9.11 21.59 21.23
C ARG A 170 9.13 20.71 22.48
N SER A 171 8.23 20.94 23.42
CA SER A 171 8.08 20.10 24.62
C SER A 171 7.64 18.68 24.28
N LEU A 172 6.79 18.49 23.26
CA LEU A 172 6.42 17.17 22.77
C LEU A 172 7.62 16.43 22.18
N VAL A 173 8.41 17.11 21.34
CA VAL A 173 9.64 16.53 20.74
C VAL A 173 10.58 16.04 21.82
N LEU A 174 10.86 16.86 22.85
CA LEU A 174 11.75 16.47 23.94
C LEU A 174 11.23 15.25 24.73
N ALA A 175 9.93 15.23 25.04
CA ALA A 175 9.31 14.11 25.75
C ALA A 175 9.38 12.83 24.91
N LEU A 176 9.00 12.88 23.64
CA LEU A 176 8.95 11.72 22.75
C LEU A 176 10.35 11.21 22.37
N ALA A 177 11.32 12.11 22.18
CA ALA A 177 12.70 11.75 21.91
C ALA A 177 13.32 10.92 23.04
N SER A 178 12.94 11.20 24.30
CA SER A 178 13.39 10.43 25.45
C SER A 178 12.81 9.01 25.52
N LEU A 179 11.68 8.77 24.84
CA LEU A 179 10.99 7.48 24.77
C LEU A 179 11.37 6.67 23.52
N GLN A 180 11.95 7.32 22.50
CA GLN A 180 12.30 6.67 21.25
C GLN A 180 13.46 5.69 21.45
N LYS A 181 13.17 4.41 21.23
CA LYS A 181 14.18 3.35 21.10
C LYS A 181 14.47 3.08 19.63
N ASP A 182 15.54 2.32 19.38
CA ASP A 182 15.90 1.83 18.05
C ASP A 182 16.06 2.92 16.99
N VAL A 183 16.66 4.05 17.38
CA VAL A 183 16.90 5.21 16.48
C VAL A 183 17.66 4.80 15.22
N GLU A 184 18.60 3.87 15.36
CA GLU A 184 19.42 3.34 14.26
C GLU A 184 18.66 2.36 13.36
N THR A 185 17.57 1.75 13.83
CA THR A 185 16.80 0.77 13.04
C THR A 185 15.96 1.51 12.00
N PRO A 186 16.16 1.28 10.70
CA PRO A 186 15.42 1.95 9.64
C PRO A 186 13.90 1.68 9.69
N SER A 187 13.10 2.64 9.20
CA SER A 187 11.63 2.54 9.30
C SER A 187 11.05 1.41 8.45
N TYR A 188 11.68 1.08 7.32
CA TYR A 188 11.26 -0.07 6.50
C TYR A 188 11.49 -1.40 7.24
N ASP A 189 12.53 -1.52 8.07
CA ASP A 189 12.76 -2.73 8.88
C ASP A 189 11.69 -2.87 9.96
N LEU A 190 11.33 -1.77 10.64
CA LEU A 190 10.24 -1.76 11.61
C LEU A 190 8.86 -2.04 10.99
N MET A 191 8.71 -1.83 9.68
CA MET A 191 7.48 -2.10 8.92
C MET A 191 7.51 -3.45 8.19
N ASP A 192 8.54 -4.27 8.40
CA ASP A 192 8.83 -5.51 7.68
C ASP A 192 8.76 -5.35 6.14
N LYS A 193 9.22 -4.20 5.65
CA LYS A 193 9.24 -3.86 4.23
C LYS A 193 10.64 -4.07 3.66
N PRO A 194 10.81 -4.90 2.62
CA PRO A 194 12.11 -5.10 2.00
C PRO A 194 12.56 -3.80 1.30
N ARG A 195 13.79 -3.34 1.61
CA ARG A 195 14.44 -2.12 1.08
C ARG A 195 14.04 -1.81 -0.36
N GLY A 196 13.54 -0.60 -0.60
CA GLY A 196 13.47 0.01 -1.92
C GLY A 196 14.75 0.80 -2.19
N GLY A 197 15.87 0.13 -2.45
CA GLY A 197 17.14 0.79 -2.79
C GLY A 197 18.36 0.19 -2.11
N ALA A 198 19.41 -0.07 -2.90
CA ALA A 198 20.63 -0.80 -2.55
C ALA A 198 20.43 -2.30 -2.20
N PHE A 199 20.04 -3.09 -3.21
CA PHE A 199 20.41 -4.49 -3.26
C PHE A 199 21.94 -4.59 -3.38
N THR A 200 22.64 -4.86 -2.28
CA THR A 200 23.81 -5.74 -2.40
C THR A 200 23.28 -7.08 -2.88
N LEU A 201 23.84 -7.56 -3.99
CA LEU A 201 23.58 -8.86 -4.62
C LEU A 201 23.74 -10.01 -3.60
N GLN A 202 22.72 -10.22 -2.77
CA GLN A 202 22.44 -11.51 -2.17
C GLN A 202 21.26 -12.05 -2.94
N SER A 203 21.58 -13.04 -3.76
CA SER A 203 20.72 -13.74 -4.71
C SER A 203 19.28 -13.88 -4.18
N ILE A 204 18.37 -13.03 -4.67
CA ILE A 204 16.99 -13.46 -4.79
C ILE A 204 17.05 -14.69 -5.68
N HIS A 205 16.65 -15.84 -5.15
CA HIS A 205 16.46 -17.02 -5.98
C HIS A 205 15.22 -16.76 -6.83
N LEU A 206 15.39 -16.00 -7.91
CA LEU A 206 14.34 -15.72 -8.88
C LEU A 206 13.81 -17.05 -9.39
N SER A 207 12.49 -17.14 -9.57
CA SER A 207 11.93 -18.30 -10.26
C SER A 207 12.46 -18.34 -11.70
N PRO A 208 12.49 -19.52 -12.36
CA PRO A 208 12.99 -19.63 -13.73
C PRO A 208 12.33 -18.62 -14.68
N LEU A 209 11.04 -18.33 -14.47
CA LEU A 209 10.30 -17.34 -15.26
C LEU A 209 10.76 -15.91 -14.99
N ALA A 210 10.95 -15.55 -13.73
CA ALA A 210 11.41 -14.22 -13.34
C ALA A 210 12.83 -13.93 -13.84
N GLU A 211 13.71 -14.93 -13.81
CA GLU A 211 15.07 -14.86 -14.34
C GLU A 211 15.06 -14.67 -15.87
N ALA A 212 14.22 -15.44 -16.58
CA ALA A 212 14.06 -15.33 -18.02
C ALA A 212 13.53 -13.93 -18.42
N CYS A 213 12.52 -13.41 -17.71
CA CYS A 213 11.99 -12.06 -17.92
C CYS A 213 13.02 -10.96 -17.64
N SER A 214 13.83 -11.11 -16.59
CA SER A 214 14.91 -10.19 -16.25
C SER A 214 15.97 -10.10 -17.36
N ARG A 215 16.31 -11.24 -17.97
CA ARG A 215 17.30 -11.33 -19.06
C ARG A 215 16.73 -11.04 -20.45
N LYS A 216 15.42 -10.79 -20.56
CA LYS A 216 14.68 -10.74 -21.85
C LYS A 216 14.87 -12.00 -22.69
N ASP A 217 15.04 -13.15 -22.06
CA ASP A 217 15.16 -14.42 -22.77
C ASP A 217 13.77 -14.89 -23.21
N LEU A 218 13.28 -14.33 -24.32
CA LEU A 218 11.95 -14.62 -24.84
C LEU A 218 11.75 -16.11 -25.16
N THR A 219 12.82 -16.82 -25.51
CA THR A 219 12.77 -18.27 -25.78
C THR A 219 12.52 -19.04 -24.49
N ALA A 220 13.25 -18.73 -23.42
CA ALA A 220 13.02 -19.34 -22.11
C ALA A 220 11.63 -18.99 -21.56
N ILE A 221 11.16 -17.75 -21.73
CA ILE A 221 9.80 -17.35 -21.33
C ILE A 221 8.77 -18.20 -22.10
N HIS A 222 8.93 -18.38 -23.41
CA HIS A 222 8.04 -19.21 -24.24
C HIS A 222 7.96 -20.65 -23.73
N GLU A 223 9.10 -21.30 -23.52
CA GLU A 223 9.15 -22.68 -23.04
C GLU A 223 8.50 -22.84 -21.66
N ILE A 224 8.66 -21.84 -20.78
CA ILE A 224 8.05 -21.87 -19.46
C ILE A 224 6.53 -21.68 -19.57
N LEU A 225 6.04 -20.72 -20.36
CA LEU A 225 4.60 -20.50 -20.56
C LEU A 225 3.91 -21.68 -21.28
N GLU A 226 4.63 -22.43 -22.10
CA GLU A 226 4.14 -23.63 -22.76
C GLU A 226 4.02 -24.82 -21.79
N LYS A 227 5.01 -25.00 -20.92
CA LYS A 227 5.00 -26.05 -19.88
C LYS A 227 4.11 -25.75 -18.69
N THR A 228 3.83 -24.46 -18.45
CA THR A 228 2.94 -24.04 -17.36
C THR A 228 1.50 -24.31 -17.78
N GLY A 229 0.94 -25.44 -17.35
CA GLY A 229 -0.48 -25.72 -17.52
C GLY A 229 -1.31 -24.78 -16.64
N TYR A 230 -2.21 -24.00 -17.25
CA TYR A 230 -3.12 -23.14 -16.50
C TYR A 230 -4.48 -23.83 -16.27
N LYS A 231 -5.14 -23.53 -15.15
CA LYS A 231 -6.45 -24.14 -14.81
C LYS A 231 -7.55 -23.85 -15.85
N ASP A 232 -7.42 -22.76 -16.61
CA ASP A 232 -8.31 -22.42 -17.72
C ASP A 232 -7.91 -23.07 -19.07
N ASP A 233 -6.81 -23.83 -19.10
CA ASP A 233 -6.44 -24.71 -20.22
C ASP A 233 -7.11 -26.09 -20.08
N GLU A 234 -7.38 -26.58 -18.85
CA GLU A 234 -7.96 -27.90 -18.57
C GLU A 234 -9.50 -27.99 -18.71
N GLY A 235 -10.13 -26.95 -19.23
CA GLY A 235 -11.52 -27.02 -19.67
C GLY A 235 -12.51 -26.45 -18.66
N THR A 236 -12.85 -25.19 -18.91
CA THR A 236 -14.17 -24.60 -18.60
C THR A 236 -15.32 -25.29 -19.37
N ALA A 237 -15.07 -26.43 -20.01
CA ALA A 237 -16.07 -27.25 -20.67
C ALA A 237 -16.90 -28.09 -19.68
N ASN A 238 -16.36 -28.40 -18.49
CA ASN A 238 -17.05 -29.29 -17.54
C ASN A 238 -18.00 -28.58 -16.56
N GLU A 239 -18.04 -27.24 -16.54
CA GLU A 239 -18.77 -26.49 -15.49
C GLU A 239 -19.86 -25.55 -16.01
N LEU A 240 -20.10 -25.49 -17.33
CA LEU A 240 -21.14 -24.66 -17.90
C LEU A 240 -22.33 -25.52 -18.32
N SER A 241 -23.48 -25.24 -17.73
CA SER A 241 -24.74 -25.95 -17.96
C SER A 241 -25.09 -25.96 -19.46
N PHE A 242 -25.71 -27.05 -19.90
CA PHE A 242 -26.08 -27.40 -21.29
C PHE A 242 -26.90 -26.32 -22.04
N GLN A 243 -27.28 -25.22 -21.38
CA GLN A 243 -28.06 -24.11 -21.93
C GLN A 243 -27.21 -22.91 -22.43
N MET A 244 -25.90 -22.84 -22.13
CA MET A 244 -25.04 -21.70 -22.53
C MET A 244 -24.22 -21.91 -23.82
N TRP A 245 -24.35 -23.06 -24.49
CA TRP A 245 -23.60 -23.34 -25.71
C TRP A 245 -24.21 -22.63 -26.93
N THR A 246 -23.94 -21.33 -27.05
CA THR A 246 -24.29 -20.55 -28.25
C THR A 246 -23.20 -20.72 -29.32
N ASN A 247 -23.56 -20.60 -30.61
CA ASN A 247 -22.59 -20.63 -31.72
C ASN A 247 -21.42 -19.64 -31.50
N GLN A 248 -21.69 -18.50 -30.87
CA GLN A 248 -20.68 -17.48 -30.55
C GLN A 248 -19.65 -17.96 -29.52
N MET A 249 -20.09 -18.69 -28.49
CA MET A 249 -19.20 -19.26 -27.47
C MET A 249 -18.26 -20.30 -28.09
N GLN A 250 -18.79 -21.12 -29.00
CA GLN A 250 -18.01 -22.13 -29.72
C GLN A 250 -16.92 -21.49 -30.59
N VAL A 251 -17.27 -20.47 -31.37
CA VAL A 251 -16.31 -19.71 -32.20
C VAL A 251 -15.21 -19.08 -31.34
N THR A 252 -15.57 -18.51 -30.19
CA THR A 252 -14.61 -17.90 -29.26
C THR A 252 -13.62 -18.93 -28.72
N MET A 253 -14.10 -20.09 -28.27
CA MET A 253 -13.26 -21.17 -27.77
C MET A 253 -12.36 -21.76 -28.87
N ASP A 254 -12.86 -21.87 -30.10
CA ASP A 254 -12.08 -22.36 -31.23
C ASP A 254 -10.97 -21.36 -31.63
N SER A 255 -11.21 -20.05 -31.54
CA SER A 255 -10.17 -19.03 -31.70
C SER A 255 -9.09 -19.10 -30.62
N LYS A 256 -9.46 -19.29 -29.34
CA LYS A 256 -8.47 -19.53 -28.27
C LYS A 256 -7.60 -20.75 -28.58
N LYS A 257 -8.21 -21.89 -28.93
CA LYS A 257 -7.50 -23.14 -29.24
C LYS A 257 -6.56 -23.00 -30.43
N LYS A 258 -6.99 -22.30 -31.49
CA LYS A 258 -6.13 -22.00 -32.66
C LYS A 258 -4.96 -21.12 -32.25
N GLY A 259 -5.19 -20.10 -31.42
CA GLY A 259 -4.14 -19.25 -30.86
C GLY A 259 -3.13 -20.03 -30.05
N ASP A 260 -3.59 -20.94 -29.17
CA ASP A 260 -2.71 -21.80 -28.37
C ASP A 260 -1.88 -22.77 -29.21
N ASN A 261 -2.47 -23.32 -30.29
CA ASN A 261 -1.74 -24.15 -31.24
C ASN A 261 -0.66 -23.36 -31.99
N ALA A 262 -1.00 -22.16 -32.48
CA ALA A 262 -0.05 -21.28 -33.15
C ALA A 262 1.08 -20.82 -32.21
N PHE A 263 0.73 -20.49 -30.96
CA PHE A 263 1.69 -20.15 -29.91
C PHE A 263 2.67 -21.30 -29.64
N ARG A 264 2.19 -22.55 -29.53
CA ARG A 264 3.05 -23.73 -29.37
C ARG A 264 3.95 -23.98 -30.59
N GLN A 265 3.45 -23.68 -31.79
CA GLN A 265 4.22 -23.78 -33.03
C GLN A 265 5.17 -22.60 -33.27
N LYS A 266 5.22 -21.61 -32.37
CA LYS A 266 5.99 -20.36 -32.49
C LYS A 266 5.57 -19.49 -33.69
N ASP A 267 4.36 -19.69 -34.22
CA ASP A 267 3.73 -18.78 -35.17
C ASP A 267 3.06 -17.65 -34.40
N PHE A 268 3.87 -16.68 -33.96
CA PHE A 268 3.42 -15.60 -33.09
C PHE A 268 2.48 -14.63 -33.81
N THR A 269 2.58 -14.50 -35.14
CA THR A 269 1.68 -13.69 -35.95
C THR A 269 0.27 -14.25 -35.93
N VAL A 270 0.10 -15.55 -36.25
CA VAL A 270 -1.21 -16.19 -36.22
C VAL A 270 -1.76 -16.28 -34.80
N ALA A 271 -0.88 -16.47 -33.80
CA ALA A 271 -1.28 -16.44 -32.39
C ALA A 271 -1.89 -15.09 -31.99
N ILE A 272 -1.27 -13.96 -32.38
CA ILE A 272 -1.81 -12.62 -32.10
C ILE A 272 -3.18 -12.43 -32.73
N ASP A 273 -3.36 -12.82 -33.99
CA ASP A 273 -4.64 -12.67 -34.69
C ASP A 273 -5.74 -13.49 -34.01
N CYS A 274 -5.45 -14.75 -33.67
CA CYS A 274 -6.40 -15.64 -33.01
C CYS A 274 -6.77 -15.15 -31.60
N TYR A 275 -5.78 -14.69 -30.81
CA TYR A 275 -6.04 -14.14 -29.48
C TYR A 275 -6.77 -12.79 -29.52
N SER A 276 -6.52 -11.97 -30.54
CA SER A 276 -7.25 -10.71 -30.73
C SER A 276 -8.71 -10.98 -31.08
N GLN A 277 -8.99 -11.95 -31.96
CA GLN A 277 -10.36 -12.39 -32.21
C GLN A 277 -11.06 -12.91 -30.95
N PHE A 278 -10.36 -13.65 -30.09
CA PHE A 278 -10.92 -14.09 -28.80
C PHE A 278 -11.31 -12.90 -27.91
N ILE A 279 -10.44 -11.89 -27.83
CA ILE A 279 -10.62 -10.71 -26.96
C ILE A 279 -11.71 -9.77 -27.52
N ASP A 280 -11.72 -9.52 -28.83
CA ASP A 280 -12.64 -8.59 -29.48
C ASP A 280 -14.11 -9.06 -29.39
N VAL A 281 -14.33 -10.38 -29.36
CA VAL A 281 -15.65 -10.96 -29.15
C VAL A 281 -16.20 -10.63 -27.74
N GLY A 282 -15.33 -10.38 -26.76
CA GLY A 282 -15.70 -9.84 -25.44
C GLY A 282 -16.61 -10.72 -24.58
N THR A 283 -16.85 -11.97 -25.00
CA THR A 283 -17.77 -12.89 -24.30
C THR A 283 -17.09 -13.57 -23.09
N MET A 284 -15.76 -13.71 -23.11
CA MET A 284 -14.97 -14.29 -22.02
C MET A 284 -13.64 -13.55 -21.84
N SER A 285 -13.19 -13.44 -20.59
CA SER A 285 -11.88 -12.89 -20.25
C SER A 285 -10.97 -13.99 -19.71
N SER A 286 -9.83 -14.21 -20.35
CA SER A 286 -8.83 -15.19 -19.91
C SER A 286 -7.47 -14.50 -19.72
N PRO A 287 -6.91 -14.49 -18.50
CA PRO A 287 -5.62 -13.85 -18.25
C PRO A 287 -4.48 -14.57 -18.99
N THR A 288 -4.61 -15.87 -19.27
CA THR A 288 -3.61 -16.65 -20.02
C THR A 288 -3.55 -16.27 -21.49
N VAL A 289 -4.69 -15.95 -22.11
CA VAL A 289 -4.74 -15.40 -23.47
C VAL A 289 -3.94 -14.09 -23.55
N TYR A 290 -4.14 -13.17 -22.58
CA TYR A 290 -3.36 -11.94 -22.51
C TYR A 290 -1.87 -12.22 -22.28
N ALA A 291 -1.50 -13.16 -21.41
CA ALA A 291 -0.10 -13.51 -21.18
C ALA A 291 0.60 -14.10 -22.42
N ARG A 292 -0.07 -15.02 -23.13
CA ARG A 292 0.47 -15.63 -24.36
C ARG A 292 0.55 -14.60 -25.49
N ARG A 293 -0.48 -13.76 -25.67
CA ARG A 293 -0.47 -12.66 -26.65
C ARG A 293 0.60 -11.61 -26.33
N CYS A 294 0.81 -11.27 -25.06
CA CYS A 294 1.90 -10.42 -24.60
C CYS A 294 3.26 -10.93 -25.08
N LEU A 295 3.57 -12.22 -24.85
CA LEU A 295 4.83 -12.78 -25.34
C LEU A 295 4.90 -12.78 -26.87
N SER A 296 3.82 -13.10 -27.56
CA SER A 296 3.77 -13.03 -29.03
C SER A 296 4.06 -11.62 -29.55
N HIS A 297 3.59 -10.58 -28.86
CA HIS A 297 3.92 -9.19 -29.17
C HIS A 297 5.41 -8.89 -28.95
N LEU A 298 6.02 -9.37 -27.85
CA LEU A 298 7.46 -9.22 -27.63
C LEU A 298 8.29 -9.92 -28.70
N MET A 299 7.87 -11.11 -29.15
CA MET A 299 8.53 -11.84 -30.23
C MET A 299 8.44 -11.15 -31.59
N ASN A 300 7.46 -10.25 -31.78
CA ASN A 300 7.28 -9.45 -32.99
C ASN A 300 7.72 -7.98 -32.81
N ASP A 301 8.57 -7.68 -31.83
CA ASP A 301 9.09 -6.33 -31.55
C ASP A 301 8.00 -5.26 -31.31
N MET A 302 6.92 -5.67 -30.64
CA MET A 302 5.79 -4.81 -30.26
C MET A 302 5.69 -4.64 -28.73
N PRO A 303 6.68 -4.02 -28.07
CA PRO A 303 6.77 -4.00 -26.61
C PRO A 303 5.70 -3.14 -25.93
N GLN A 304 5.14 -2.14 -26.61
CA GLN A 304 4.07 -1.31 -26.06
C GLN A 304 2.73 -2.08 -25.97
N GLN A 305 2.41 -2.86 -26.99
CA GLN A 305 1.25 -3.73 -27.02
C GLN A 305 1.39 -4.86 -26.01
N ALA A 306 2.60 -5.44 -25.89
CA ALA A 306 2.90 -6.42 -24.86
C ALA A 306 2.67 -5.87 -23.44
N LEU A 307 3.11 -4.64 -23.16
CA LEU A 307 2.87 -4.00 -21.87
C LEU A 307 1.38 -3.85 -21.57
N ASN A 308 0.58 -3.44 -22.56
CA ASN A 308 -0.87 -3.32 -22.40
C ASN A 308 -1.50 -4.67 -22.05
N ASP A 309 -1.10 -5.75 -22.72
CA ASP A 309 -1.60 -7.09 -22.45
C ASP A 309 -1.22 -7.59 -21.05
N ALA A 310 0.02 -7.36 -20.62
CA ALA A 310 0.45 -7.70 -19.26
C ALA A 310 -0.36 -6.93 -18.19
N MET A 311 -0.67 -5.65 -18.43
CA MET A 311 -1.53 -4.85 -17.55
C MET A 311 -2.98 -5.36 -17.54
N GLN A 312 -3.54 -5.75 -18.69
CA GLN A 312 -4.88 -6.35 -18.74
C GLN A 312 -4.95 -7.69 -17.99
N ALA A 313 -3.91 -8.51 -18.09
CA ALA A 313 -3.80 -9.75 -17.30
C ALA A 313 -3.83 -9.47 -15.79
N LEU A 314 -3.18 -8.40 -15.33
CA LEU A 314 -3.21 -7.96 -13.92
C LEU A 314 -4.58 -7.39 -13.50
N VAL A 315 -5.32 -6.76 -14.40
CA VAL A 315 -6.71 -6.33 -14.12
C VAL A 315 -7.61 -7.54 -13.87
N ILE A 316 -7.44 -8.61 -14.66
CA ILE A 316 -8.24 -9.83 -14.54
C ILE A 316 -7.81 -10.67 -13.33
N PHE A 317 -6.50 -10.81 -13.10
CA PHE A 317 -5.96 -11.58 -11.99
C PHE A 317 -4.81 -10.83 -11.29
N PRO A 318 -5.12 -9.94 -10.32
CA PRO A 318 -4.14 -9.04 -9.69
C PRO A 318 -3.05 -9.73 -8.88
N THR A 319 -3.27 -10.98 -8.47
CA THR A 319 -2.32 -11.76 -7.66
C THR A 319 -1.60 -12.81 -8.49
N TRP A 320 -1.40 -12.57 -9.79
CA TRP A 320 -0.78 -13.53 -10.69
C TRP A 320 0.70 -13.20 -10.97
N PRO A 321 1.68 -13.98 -10.46
CA PRO A 321 3.10 -13.67 -10.63
C PRO A 321 3.55 -13.59 -12.10
N THR A 322 3.01 -14.46 -12.96
CA THR A 322 3.34 -14.49 -14.39
C THR A 322 3.07 -13.15 -15.08
N ALA A 323 1.97 -12.48 -14.75
CA ALA A 323 1.61 -11.21 -15.39
C ALA A 323 2.58 -10.09 -14.99
N PHE A 324 3.03 -10.04 -13.73
CA PHE A 324 4.08 -9.13 -13.28
C PHE A 324 5.41 -9.37 -13.99
N TYR A 325 5.81 -10.63 -14.16
CA TYR A 325 7.05 -10.96 -14.87
C TYR A 325 6.99 -10.61 -16.35
N LEU A 326 5.84 -10.79 -17.01
CA LEU A 326 5.66 -10.37 -18.39
C LEU A 326 5.62 -8.84 -18.54
N GLN A 327 5.00 -8.13 -17.59
CA GLN A 327 5.06 -6.67 -17.51
C GLN A 327 6.52 -6.19 -17.43
N ALA A 328 7.34 -6.82 -16.59
CA ALA A 328 8.76 -6.50 -16.50
C ALA A 328 9.49 -6.71 -17.82
N ALA A 329 9.29 -7.85 -18.50
CA ALA A 329 9.90 -8.12 -19.80
C ALA A 329 9.53 -7.06 -20.86
N ALA A 330 8.27 -6.61 -20.88
CA ALA A 330 7.83 -5.53 -21.76
C ALA A 330 8.47 -4.18 -21.41
N LEU A 331 8.51 -3.82 -20.13
CA LEU A 331 9.14 -2.58 -19.65
C LEU A 331 10.65 -2.55 -19.92
N PHE A 332 11.35 -3.67 -19.75
CA PHE A 332 12.76 -3.78 -20.12
C PHE A 332 12.96 -3.57 -21.62
N SER A 333 12.06 -4.10 -22.45
CA SER A 333 12.09 -3.91 -23.91
C SER A 333 11.82 -2.45 -24.32
N LEU A 334 11.06 -1.71 -23.52
CA LEU A 334 10.83 -0.27 -23.67
C LEU A 334 11.95 0.63 -23.08
N GLY A 335 13.00 0.05 -22.51
CA GLY A 335 14.09 0.80 -21.87
C GLY A 335 13.73 1.40 -20.50
N LYS A 336 12.60 1.01 -19.90
CA LYS A 336 12.12 1.50 -18.61
C LYS A 336 12.63 0.63 -17.46
N GLU A 337 13.95 0.65 -17.23
CA GLU A 337 14.59 -0.31 -16.31
C GLU A 337 14.10 -0.24 -14.87
N ASN A 338 13.80 0.95 -14.35
CA ASN A 338 13.35 1.11 -12.96
C ASN A 338 11.97 0.49 -12.74
N GLU A 339 11.00 0.83 -13.61
CA GLU A 339 9.65 0.25 -13.59
C GLU A 339 9.70 -1.27 -13.78
N ALA A 340 10.61 -1.76 -14.65
CA ALA A 340 10.77 -3.20 -14.88
C ALA A 340 11.30 -3.95 -13.64
N ARG A 341 12.26 -3.37 -12.92
CA ARG A 341 12.78 -3.94 -11.66
C ARG A 341 11.72 -3.94 -10.56
N GLU A 342 10.88 -2.92 -10.49
CA GLU A 342 9.73 -2.88 -9.58
C GLU A 342 8.72 -4.00 -9.91
N ALA A 343 8.35 -4.16 -11.18
CA ALA A 343 7.46 -5.23 -11.60
C ALA A 343 8.02 -6.64 -11.28
N LEU A 344 9.33 -6.87 -11.43
CA LEU A 344 9.97 -8.12 -10.99
C LEU A 344 9.87 -8.34 -9.48
N LYS A 345 10.09 -7.29 -8.68
CA LYS A 345 10.01 -7.35 -7.21
C LYS A 345 8.58 -7.67 -6.76
N ASP A 346 7.59 -7.03 -7.37
CA ASP A 346 6.17 -7.26 -7.09
C ASP A 346 5.76 -8.70 -7.45
N GLY A 347 6.16 -9.18 -8.63
CA GLY A 347 5.93 -10.57 -9.04
C GLY A 347 6.52 -11.59 -8.06
N SER A 348 7.75 -11.36 -7.61
CA SER A 348 8.42 -12.23 -6.64
C SER A 348 7.73 -12.23 -5.27
N ALA A 349 7.26 -11.06 -4.81
CA ALA A 349 6.52 -10.95 -3.56
C ALA A 349 5.15 -11.63 -3.61
N VAL A 350 4.49 -11.65 -4.77
CA VAL A 350 3.22 -12.37 -4.98
C VAL A 350 3.47 -13.89 -5.06
N GLU A 351 4.55 -14.31 -5.72
CA GLU A 351 4.91 -15.73 -5.86
C GLU A 351 5.23 -16.39 -4.50
N THR A 352 5.97 -15.71 -3.63
CA THR A 352 6.28 -16.23 -2.28
C THR A 352 5.02 -16.41 -1.44
N ARG A 353 4.13 -15.41 -1.44
CA ARG A 353 2.83 -15.49 -0.74
C ARG A 353 1.91 -16.59 -1.25
N SER A 354 2.04 -16.99 -2.51
CA SER A 354 1.24 -18.07 -3.10
C SER A 354 1.77 -19.47 -2.77
N LYS A 355 3.02 -19.62 -2.34
CA LYS A 355 3.61 -20.91 -1.93
C LYS A 355 3.32 -21.27 -0.47
N ASP A 356 2.97 -20.27 0.34
CA ASP A 356 2.63 -20.44 1.77
C ASP A 356 1.15 -20.77 2.02
N ARG A 357 0.35 -20.99 0.97
CA ARG A 357 -1.05 -21.42 0.99
C ARG A 357 -1.21 -22.75 0.29
#